data_AF-M5C2T2-F1
#
_entry.id   AF-M5C2T2-F1
#
_cell.length_a   1.000
_cell.length_b   1.000
_cell.length_c   1.000
_cell.angle_alpha   90.00
_cell.angle_beta   90.00
_cell.angle_gamma   90.00
#
_symmetry.space_group_name_H-M   'P 1'
#
loop_
_entity.id
_entity.type
_entity.pdbx_description
1 polymer ?
#
loop_
_entity_poly.entity_id
_entity_poly.type
_entity_poly.pdbx_seq_one_letter_code
_entity_poly.pdbx_strand_id
1 'polypeptide(L)'
;MPPRISILALKRRLKKLRIKRKPNSSKKQVIGQSSDADVDNKKDDAQSESFGGLYALIIGINSYPSLNPLKGAVSDADDMANFLMADLGISPGRIVNLRNQEATRKRIIEELQDLWKNPRISPGAPILIYYAGHGSPRIY
;
A
#
# COMPACT_ATOMS: atom_id res chain seq x y z
N MET A 1 -9.90 8.41 -28.29
CA MET A 1 -9.19 7.11 -28.36
C MET A 1 -7.70 7.35 -28.09
N PRO A 2 -7.17 7.02 -26.91
CA PRO A 2 -5.74 7.13 -26.63
C PRO A 2 -4.94 6.01 -27.35
N PRO A 3 -3.69 6.24 -27.76
CA PRO A 3 -2.91 5.25 -28.51
C PRO A 3 -2.45 4.08 -27.63
N ARG A 4 -2.62 2.85 -28.13
CA ARG A 4 -2.14 1.62 -27.47
C ARG A 4 -0.60 1.57 -27.46
N ILE A 5 0.02 1.87 -26.33
CA ILE A 5 1.46 1.69 -26.12
C ILE A 5 1.79 0.19 -26.14
N SER A 6 2.58 -0.26 -27.12
CA SER A 6 2.96 -1.67 -27.24
C SER A 6 3.83 -2.13 -26.06
N ILE A 7 3.44 -3.25 -25.44
CA ILE A 7 4.15 -3.92 -24.33
C ILE A 7 5.64 -4.18 -24.68
N LEU A 8 5.95 -4.34 -25.97
CA LEU A 8 7.32 -4.53 -26.46
C LEU A 8 8.22 -3.31 -26.24
N ALA A 9 7.67 -2.09 -26.27
CA ALA A 9 8.42 -0.86 -26.00
C ALA A 9 8.81 -0.74 -24.52
N LEU A 10 7.90 -1.11 -23.60
CA LEU A 10 8.14 -1.05 -22.16
C LEU A 10 9.24 -2.04 -21.72
N LYS A 11 9.21 -3.28 -22.23
CA LYS A 11 10.25 -4.29 -21.96
C LYS A 11 11.64 -3.85 -22.42
N ARG A 12 11.76 -3.08 -23.52
CA ARG A 12 13.04 -2.51 -23.99
C ARG A 12 13.56 -1.39 -23.08
N ARG A 13 12.68 -0.59 -22.46
CA ARG A 13 13.08 0.50 -21.54
C ARG A 13 13.63 -0.04 -20.21
N LEU A 14 13.04 -1.10 -19.66
CA LEU A 14 13.50 -1.74 -18.43
C LEU A 14 14.87 -2.43 -18.55
N LYS A 15 15.19 -3.02 -19.72
CA LYS A 15 16.49 -3.70 -19.92
C LYS A 15 17.69 -2.73 -19.87
N LYS A 16 17.49 -1.44 -20.20
CA LYS A 16 18.53 -0.38 -20.11
C LYS A 16 18.78 0.13 -18.68
N LEU A 17 17.89 -0.12 -17.72
CA LEU A 17 18.04 0.33 -16.33
C LEU A 17 18.83 -0.65 -15.44
N ARG A 18 19.06 -1.89 -15.89
CA ARG A 18 19.71 -2.94 -15.07
C ARG A 18 21.25 -2.95 -15.12
N ILE A 19 21.89 -1.98 -15.80
CA ILE A 19 23.36 -1.91 -15.98
C ILE A 19 23.90 -0.61 -15.37
N LYS A 20 23.90 -0.50 -14.03
CA LYS A 20 24.66 0.55 -13.31
C LYS A 20 24.97 0.28 -11.83
N ARG A 21 25.03 -0.99 -11.39
CA ARG A 21 25.64 -1.34 -10.09
C ARG A 21 27.09 -1.76 -10.30
N LYS A 22 28.01 -0.88 -9.91
CA LYS A 22 29.46 -1.04 -9.96
C LYS A 22 29.90 -1.90 -8.75
N PRO A 23 30.71 -2.97 -8.91
CA PRO A 23 31.26 -3.69 -7.77
C PRO A 23 32.39 -2.86 -7.16
N ASN A 24 32.36 -2.63 -5.84
CA ASN A 24 33.48 -2.06 -5.11
C ASN A 24 34.24 -3.18 -4.40
N SER A 25 35.46 -3.43 -4.87
CA SER A 25 36.37 -4.45 -4.34
C SER A 25 37.27 -3.89 -3.24
N SER A 26 37.36 -4.65 -2.15
CA SER A 26 38.58 -4.85 -1.33
C SER A 26 39.39 -3.63 -0.86
N LYS A 27 39.29 -3.33 0.46
CA LYS A 27 40.47 -3.01 1.27
C LYS A 27 40.51 -3.93 2.49
N LYS A 28 41.69 -4.48 2.76
CA LYS A 28 42.01 -5.39 3.87
C LYS A 28 43.37 -4.98 4.44
N GLN A 29 43.41 -4.48 5.67
CA GLN A 29 44.64 -4.37 6.46
C GLN A 29 44.30 -4.32 7.95
N VAL A 30 45.27 -4.66 8.82
CA VAL A 30 45.07 -5.12 10.20
C VAL A 30 46.05 -4.40 11.15
N ILE A 31 45.74 -4.41 12.45
CA ILE A 31 46.60 -4.11 13.63
C ILE A 31 46.78 -2.63 14.02
N GLY A 32 46.52 -2.29 15.29
CA GLY A 32 47.01 -1.04 15.92
C GLY A 32 46.18 -0.51 17.10
N GLN A 33 46.84 0.12 18.08
CA GLN A 33 46.33 0.60 19.38
C GLN A 33 46.91 2.03 19.64
N SER A 34 46.41 2.90 20.53
CA SER A 34 45.39 2.82 21.61
C SER A 34 44.88 4.25 21.97
N SER A 35 44.16 4.38 23.10
CA SER A 35 44.00 5.59 23.95
C SER A 35 43.25 6.83 23.42
N ASP A 36 42.09 7.05 24.06
CA ASP A 36 41.66 8.28 24.75
C ASP A 36 41.67 9.64 24.03
N ALA A 37 40.48 10.11 23.62
CA ALA A 37 39.94 11.44 23.99
C ALA A 37 38.51 11.62 23.45
N ASP A 38 37.67 12.26 24.27
CA ASP A 38 36.25 12.50 24.08
C ASP A 38 35.87 13.20 22.75
N VAL A 39 34.96 12.58 22.00
CA VAL A 39 34.01 13.30 21.14
C VAL A 39 32.65 12.62 21.30
N ASP A 40 31.69 13.35 21.87
CA ASP A 40 30.27 12.99 21.91
C ASP A 40 29.70 12.90 20.50
N ASN A 41 29.94 11.78 19.82
CA ASN A 41 29.17 11.38 18.67
C ASN A 41 27.83 10.84 19.19
N LYS A 42 27.00 11.79 19.62
CA LYS A 42 25.56 11.60 19.82
C LYS A 42 25.00 11.18 18.48
N LYS A 43 25.02 9.87 18.24
CA LYS A 43 24.24 9.25 17.18
C LYS A 43 22.82 9.67 17.47
N ASP A 44 22.27 10.47 16.57
CA ASP A 44 20.85 10.69 16.53
C ASP A 44 20.23 9.35 16.17
N ASP A 45 19.98 8.54 17.21
CA ASP A 45 19.19 7.33 17.18
C ASP A 45 17.74 7.75 16.94
N ALA A 46 17.51 8.33 15.76
CA ALA A 46 16.23 8.47 15.12
C ALA A 46 15.74 7.04 14.92
N GLN A 47 15.08 6.52 15.96
CA GLN A 47 14.32 5.29 15.94
C GLN A 47 13.40 5.40 14.73
N SER A 48 13.80 4.74 13.63
CA SER A 48 12.94 4.58 12.47
C SER A 48 11.90 3.54 12.87
N GLU A 49 10.96 3.97 13.73
CA GLU A 49 9.74 3.26 14.07
C GLU A 49 9.19 2.74 12.75
N SER A 50 9.29 1.43 12.55
CA SER A 50 8.88 0.81 11.30
C SER A 50 7.36 0.73 11.34
N PHE A 51 6.72 1.87 11.07
CA PHE A 51 5.27 2.02 11.01
C PHE A 51 4.71 0.82 10.27
N GLY A 52 3.97 -0.03 10.98
CA GLY A 52 3.50 -1.31 10.47
C GLY A 52 2.80 -1.06 9.14
N GLY A 53 3.40 -1.50 8.03
CA GLY A 53 3.06 -0.88 6.74
C GLY A 53 1.59 -1.03 6.37
N LEU A 54 1.06 -0.01 5.69
CA LEU A 54 -0.36 0.24 5.39
C LEU A 54 -1.23 -1.02 5.17
N TYR A 55 -2.37 -1.03 5.85
CA TYR A 55 -3.50 -1.94 5.60
C TYR A 55 -4.66 -1.15 4.99
N ALA A 56 -5.44 -1.80 4.12
CA ALA A 56 -6.54 -1.15 3.43
C ALA A 56 -7.79 -2.03 3.33
N LEU A 57 -8.97 -1.41 3.47
CA LEU A 57 -10.27 -1.95 3.08
C LEU A 57 -10.86 -1.06 2.00
N ILE A 58 -11.07 -1.62 0.80
CA ILE A 58 -11.52 -0.91 -0.38
C ILE A 58 -12.85 -1.49 -0.85
N ILE A 59 -13.89 -0.65 -0.84
CA ILE A 59 -15.27 -1.03 -1.09
C ILE A 59 -15.79 -0.28 -2.33
N GLY A 60 -16.28 -1.02 -3.32
CA GLY A 60 -16.87 -0.45 -4.55
C GLY A 60 -18.22 -1.10 -4.85
N ILE A 61 -19.30 -0.32 -4.84
CA ILE A 61 -20.66 -0.85 -5.04
C ILE A 61 -21.34 -0.11 -6.19
N ASN A 62 -21.48 -0.79 -7.33
CA ASN A 62 -22.29 -0.33 -8.44
C ASN A 62 -23.75 -0.77 -8.28
N SER A 63 -23.98 -2.04 -7.93
CA SER A 63 -25.32 -2.64 -7.93
C SER A 63 -25.96 -2.67 -6.54
N TYR A 64 -27.13 -2.05 -6.42
CA TYR A 64 -27.95 -2.02 -5.20
C TYR A 64 -29.34 -2.63 -5.48
N PRO A 65 -29.94 -3.42 -4.56
CA PRO A 65 -31.23 -4.07 -4.83
C PRO A 65 -32.43 -3.12 -5.01
N SER A 66 -32.35 -1.90 -4.47
CA SER A 66 -33.49 -0.97 -4.38
C SER A 66 -33.14 0.46 -4.80
N LEU A 67 -31.99 0.66 -5.44
CA LEU A 67 -31.52 1.97 -5.93
C LEU A 67 -31.00 1.83 -7.37
N ASN A 68 -31.02 2.93 -8.12
CA ASN A 68 -30.44 2.96 -9.46
C ASN A 68 -28.96 2.56 -9.41
N PRO A 69 -28.49 1.64 -10.28
CA PRO A 69 -27.10 1.19 -10.25
C PRO A 69 -26.15 2.29 -10.71
N LEU A 70 -25.01 2.40 -10.02
CA LEU A 70 -23.89 3.25 -10.42
C LEU A 70 -23.05 2.53 -11.49
N LYS A 71 -22.23 3.30 -12.22
CA LYS A 71 -21.33 2.78 -13.24
C LYS A 71 -19.85 2.85 -12.83
N GLY A 72 -19.46 3.87 -12.06
CA GLY A 72 -18.06 4.18 -11.72
C GLY A 72 -17.52 3.49 -10.46
N ALA A 73 -18.35 3.30 -9.42
CA ALA A 73 -17.88 2.96 -8.08
C ALA A 73 -17.00 1.71 -7.96
N VAL A 74 -17.23 0.70 -8.79
CA VAL A 74 -16.34 -0.48 -8.88
C VAL A 74 -15.00 -0.13 -9.54
N SER A 75 -15.01 0.66 -10.62
CA SER A 75 -13.80 1.14 -11.30
C SER A 75 -12.97 2.02 -10.38
N ASP A 76 -13.60 2.96 -9.66
CA ASP A 76 -12.92 3.88 -8.74
C ASP A 76 -12.21 3.09 -7.61
N ALA A 77 -12.86 2.04 -7.11
CA ALA A 77 -12.30 1.13 -6.12
C ALA A 77 -11.16 0.24 -6.67
N ASP A 78 -11.27 -0.22 -7.92
CA ASP A 78 -10.22 -1.01 -8.57
C ASP A 78 -8.99 -0.15 -8.91
N ASP A 79 -9.19 1.09 -9.36
CA ASP A 79 -8.12 2.06 -9.60
C ASP A 79 -7.39 2.43 -8.29
N MET A 80 -8.13 2.59 -7.18
CA MET A 80 -7.53 2.77 -5.85
C MET A 80 -6.71 1.56 -5.42
N ALA A 81 -7.22 0.34 -5.61
CA ALA A 81 -6.49 -0.89 -5.29
C ALA A 81 -5.21 -1.02 -6.14
N ASN A 82 -5.29 -0.69 -7.43
CA ASN A 82 -4.16 -0.67 -8.35
C ASN A 82 -3.11 0.36 -7.92
N PHE A 83 -3.50 1.57 -7.54
CA PHE A 83 -2.60 2.61 -7.02
C PHE A 83 -1.82 2.13 -5.78
N LEU A 84 -2.50 1.53 -4.79
CA LEU A 84 -1.83 1.00 -3.60
C LEU A 84 -0.81 -0.10 -3.94
N MET A 85 -1.12 -0.99 -4.89
CA MET A 85 -0.22 -2.09 -5.25
C MET A 85 0.93 -1.67 -6.18
N ALA A 86 0.65 -0.85 -7.19
CA ALA A 86 1.59 -0.51 -8.26
C ALA A 86 2.50 0.66 -7.90
N ASP A 87 1.95 1.72 -7.29
CA ASP A 87 2.68 2.96 -7.01
C ASP A 87 3.20 3.02 -5.57
N LEU A 88 2.43 2.51 -4.60
CA LEU A 88 2.85 2.43 -3.19
C LEU A 88 3.47 1.08 -2.77
N GLY A 89 3.42 0.06 -3.65
CA GLY A 89 4.04 -1.24 -3.41
C GLY A 89 3.43 -2.06 -2.26
N ILE A 90 2.17 -1.78 -1.89
CA ILE A 90 1.48 -2.48 -0.80
C ILE A 90 1.18 -3.93 -1.23
N SER A 91 1.55 -4.88 -0.37
CA SER A 91 1.29 -6.30 -0.60
C SER A 91 -0.22 -6.58 -0.67
N PRO A 92 -0.72 -7.37 -1.65
CA PRO A 92 -2.13 -7.71 -1.76
C PRO A 92 -2.72 -8.32 -0.48
N GLY A 93 -1.91 -9.05 0.30
CA GLY A 93 -2.33 -9.61 1.60
C GLY A 93 -2.60 -8.60 2.71
N ARG A 94 -2.46 -7.29 2.44
CA ARG A 94 -2.86 -6.18 3.32
C ARG A 94 -4.04 -5.37 2.78
N ILE A 95 -4.58 -5.73 1.61
CA ILE A 95 -5.68 -5.02 0.95
C ILE A 95 -6.88 -5.97 0.85
N VAL A 96 -7.95 -5.65 1.56
CA VAL A 96 -9.25 -6.29 1.39
C VAL A 96 -10.03 -5.51 0.33
N ASN A 97 -10.52 -6.22 -0.69
CA ASN A 97 -11.38 -5.65 -1.73
C ASN A 97 -12.78 -6.27 -1.61
N LEU A 98 -13.81 -5.44 -1.48
CA LEU A 98 -15.20 -5.87 -1.55
C LEU A 98 -15.88 -5.20 -2.75
N ARG A 99 -16.58 -5.99 -3.59
CA ARG A 99 -17.29 -5.48 -4.77
C ARG A 99 -18.75 -5.94 -4.80
N ASN A 100 -19.66 -5.02 -5.13
CA ASN A 100 -21.09 -5.30 -5.37
C ASN A 100 -21.72 -6.26 -4.34
N GLN A 101 -22.08 -7.49 -4.72
CA GLN A 101 -22.73 -8.49 -3.89
C GLN A 101 -21.87 -8.98 -2.71
N GLU A 102 -20.53 -8.88 -2.79
CA GLU A 102 -19.62 -9.21 -1.69
C GLU A 102 -19.63 -8.12 -0.61
N ALA A 103 -19.86 -6.86 -1.02
CA ALA A 103 -19.93 -5.68 -0.16
C ALA A 103 -21.25 -5.59 0.63
N THR A 104 -21.70 -6.72 1.18
CA THR A 104 -22.86 -6.75 2.07
C THR A 104 -22.60 -5.96 3.35
N ARG A 105 -23.66 -5.43 3.98
CA ARG A 105 -23.56 -4.77 5.29
C ARG A 105 -22.87 -5.66 6.34
N LYS A 106 -23.15 -6.97 6.32
CA LYS A 106 -22.52 -7.94 7.22
C LYS A 106 -21.00 -7.98 6.97
N ARG A 107 -20.59 -8.22 5.72
CA ARG A 107 -19.17 -8.33 5.35
C ARG A 107 -18.39 -7.06 5.63
N ILE A 108 -18.94 -5.88 5.30
CA ILE A 108 -18.28 -4.60 5.59
C ILE A 108 -18.03 -4.42 7.10
N ILE A 109 -18.99 -4.80 7.95
CA ILE A 109 -18.83 -4.73 9.42
C ILE A 109 -17.81 -5.76 9.91
N GLU A 110 -17.77 -6.96 9.33
CA GLU A 110 -16.77 -7.99 9.66
C GLU A 110 -15.35 -7.50 9.32
N GLU A 111 -15.10 -7.02 8.10
CA GLU A 111 -13.77 -6.54 7.69
C GLU A 111 -13.31 -5.31 8.49
N LEU A 112 -14.23 -4.41 8.88
CA LEU A 112 -13.93 -3.29 9.79
C LEU A 112 -13.55 -3.77 11.21
N GLN A 113 -14.19 -4.83 11.71
CA GLN A 113 -13.81 -5.44 12.98
C GLN A 113 -12.49 -6.20 12.88
N ASP A 114 -12.21 -6.83 11.75
CA ASP A 114 -10.95 -7.53 11.52
C ASP A 114 -9.79 -6.54 11.43
N LEU A 115 -9.94 -5.38 10.79
CA LEU A 115 -8.97 -4.28 10.86
C LEU A 115 -8.69 -3.81 12.30
N TRP A 116 -9.68 -3.84 13.19
CA TRP A 116 -9.47 -3.50 14.61
C TRP A 116 -8.79 -4.62 15.42
N LYS A 117 -9.08 -5.89 15.10
CA LYS A 117 -8.63 -7.06 15.89
C LYS A 117 -7.36 -7.74 15.36
N ASN A 118 -6.92 -7.41 14.14
CA ASN A 118 -5.86 -8.14 13.45
C ASN A 118 -4.48 -7.92 14.14
N PRO A 119 -3.88 -8.96 14.75
CA PRO A 119 -2.62 -8.83 15.48
C PRO A 119 -1.40 -8.57 14.58
N ARG A 120 -1.58 -8.57 13.24
CA ARG A 120 -0.54 -8.19 12.27
C ARG A 120 -0.47 -6.68 12.03
N ILE A 121 -1.42 -5.91 12.59
CA ILE A 121 -1.47 -4.46 12.51
C ILE A 121 -0.83 -3.91 13.79
N SER A 122 0.40 -3.40 13.68
CA SER A 122 1.12 -2.80 14.81
C SER A 122 0.40 -1.53 15.31
N PRO A 123 0.49 -1.19 16.61
CA PRO A 123 0.11 0.14 17.09
C PRO A 123 0.78 1.24 16.26
N GLY A 124 0.02 2.25 15.84
CA GLY A 124 0.52 3.33 14.96
C GLY A 124 0.63 2.97 13.48
N ALA A 125 0.33 1.74 13.06
CA ALA A 125 0.20 1.38 11.64
C ALA A 125 -0.94 2.19 10.98
N PRO A 126 -0.72 2.79 9.78
CA PRO A 126 -1.80 3.47 9.08
C PRO A 126 -2.81 2.47 8.51
N ILE A 127 -4.08 2.87 8.53
CA ILE A 127 -5.21 2.12 7.96
C ILE A 127 -5.94 3.04 6.97
N LEU A 128 -6.18 2.55 5.76
CA LEU A 128 -7.01 3.22 4.75
C LEU A 128 -8.36 2.51 4.61
N ILE A 129 -9.45 3.25 4.72
CA ILE A 129 -10.79 2.77 4.37
C ILE A 129 -11.26 3.62 3.18
N TYR A 130 -11.49 2.97 2.04
CA TYR A 130 -11.99 3.61 0.82
C TYR A 130 -13.38 3.06 0.50
N TYR A 131 -14.33 3.95 0.22
CA TYR A 131 -15.69 3.60 -0.17
C TYR A 131 -16.12 4.42 -1.38
N ALA A 132 -16.52 3.73 -2.44
CA ALA A 132 -17.24 4.30 -3.58
C ALA A 132 -18.61 3.61 -3.70
N GLY A 133 -19.68 4.40 -3.80
CA GLY A 133 -21.05 3.92 -3.82
C GLY A 133 -22.05 5.03 -3.49
N HIS A 134 -23.32 4.65 -3.32
CA HIS A 134 -24.36 5.57 -2.83
C HIS A 134 -24.10 5.97 -1.38
N GLY A 135 -24.36 7.23 -1.07
CA GLY A 135 -24.53 7.75 0.29
C GLY A 135 -25.92 8.37 0.41
N SER A 136 -26.64 8.06 1.48
CA SER A 136 -27.92 8.70 1.81
C SER A 136 -27.80 9.37 3.17
N PRO A 137 -28.32 10.60 3.36
CA PRO A 137 -28.60 11.09 4.70
C PRO A 137 -29.61 10.15 5.37
N ARG A 138 -29.53 10.03 6.70
CA ARG A 138 -30.54 9.34 7.50
C ARG A 138 -31.64 10.36 7.80
N ILE A 139 -32.76 10.23 7.12
CA ILE A 139 -33.95 11.06 7.34
C ILE A 139 -34.83 10.32 8.37
N TYR A 140 -35.31 11.04 9.37
CA TYR A 140 -36.15 10.53 10.46
C TYR A 140 -37.64 10.63 10.11
#